data_AF-A0A1W9R012-F1
#
_entry.id   AF-A0A1W9R012-F1
#
_cell.length_a   1.000
_cell.length_b   1.000
_cell.length_c   1.000
_cell.angle_alpha   90.00
_cell.angle_beta   90.00
_cell.angle_gamma   90.00
#
_symmetry.space_group_name_H-M   'P 1'
#
loop_
_entity.id
_entity.type
_entity.pdbx_description
1 polymer ?
#
loop_
_entity_poly.entity_id
_entity_poly.type
_entity_poly.pdbx_seq_one_letter_code
_entity_poly.pdbx_strand_id
1 'polypeptide(L)'
;MIKTLTTLGLAFMLTTGYLAAEAKSPAAIAGTVNDMEITVAEADKALNILTKGQKTWATLPEDAKKQLIEMMAPKKLAAVAAEKGLTAKEKEAAIAGFWMQKKMSSVGVSDDEAQTAYDKMVEAAKAAKSKQQIPPFEAAKNSIMMQLKQEKVVKELMKNAKIKLK
;
A
#
# COMPACT_ATOMS: atom_id res chain seq x y z
N MET A 1 -42.74 7.36 67.82
CA MET A 1 -42.06 6.14 67.33
C MET A 1 -40.77 6.57 66.63
N ILE A 2 -39.65 5.98 67.05
CA ILE A 2 -38.33 6.15 66.43
C ILE A 2 -38.21 5.13 65.28
N LYS A 3 -37.63 5.55 64.14
CA LYS A 3 -36.81 4.78 63.18
C LYS A 3 -36.41 5.73 62.03
N THR A 4 -35.28 6.42 62.16
CA THR A 4 -33.93 6.10 61.64
C THR A 4 -33.77 6.18 60.12
N LEU A 5 -32.90 7.13 59.72
CA LEU A 5 -31.82 7.05 58.71
C LEU A 5 -32.23 6.65 57.27
N THR A 6 -31.71 7.22 56.19
CA THR A 6 -30.29 7.53 55.95
C THR A 6 -30.19 8.41 54.68
N THR A 7 -29.57 9.56 54.85
CA THR A 7 -28.55 10.18 53.99
C THR A 7 -28.34 9.68 52.55
N LEU A 8 -28.44 10.67 51.64
CA LEU A 8 -27.36 11.16 50.77
C LEU A 8 -26.93 10.29 49.58
N GLY A 9 -27.14 10.83 48.38
CA GLY A 9 -26.59 10.30 47.14
C GLY A 9 -27.00 11.13 45.93
N LEU A 10 -26.63 12.41 45.92
CA LEU A 10 -26.74 13.29 44.76
C LEU A 10 -25.77 12.78 43.67
N ALA A 11 -26.24 11.94 42.76
CA ALA A 11 -25.46 11.53 41.59
C ALA A 11 -25.81 12.44 40.40
N PHE A 12 -24.86 13.31 40.09
CA PHE A 12 -24.75 14.10 38.86
C PHE A 12 -25.19 13.30 37.62
N MET A 13 -26.27 13.74 36.95
CA MET A 13 -26.49 13.42 35.55
C MET A 13 -25.44 14.15 34.72
N LEU A 14 -24.31 13.50 34.45
CA LEU A 14 -23.42 13.89 33.36
C LEU A 14 -23.97 13.31 32.06
N THR A 15 -24.67 14.17 31.32
CA THR A 15 -24.90 14.02 29.88
C THR A 15 -23.55 14.05 29.17
N THR A 16 -22.92 12.90 29.05
CA THR A 16 -21.85 12.68 28.08
C THR A 16 -22.45 11.94 26.91
N GLY A 17 -22.58 12.66 25.79
CA GLY A 17 -22.69 12.06 24.47
C GLY A 17 -21.45 11.22 24.23
N TYR A 18 -21.49 9.98 24.68
CA TYR A 18 -20.60 8.95 24.18
C TYR A 18 -21.02 8.72 22.74
N LEU A 19 -20.23 9.31 21.84
CA LEU A 19 -19.95 8.75 20.53
C LEU A 19 -19.97 7.22 20.68
N ALA A 20 -20.99 6.60 20.09
CA ALA A 20 -21.01 5.16 19.91
C ALA A 20 -19.73 4.83 19.13
N ALA A 21 -18.70 4.39 19.83
CA ALA A 21 -17.68 3.57 19.23
C ALA A 21 -18.46 2.39 18.65
N GLU A 22 -18.62 2.36 17.32
CA GLU A 22 -19.08 1.18 16.63
C GLU A 22 -18.15 0.03 17.05
N ALA A 23 -18.63 -0.79 18.00
CA ALA A 23 -17.97 -2.02 18.35
C ALA A 23 -18.01 -2.89 17.08
N LYS A 24 -16.95 -2.81 16.28
CA LYS A 24 -16.73 -3.72 15.16
C LYS A 24 -16.80 -5.12 15.76
N SER A 25 -17.85 -5.87 15.43
CA SER A 25 -17.93 -7.29 15.75
C SER A 25 -16.62 -7.96 15.31
N PRO A 26 -16.11 -8.96 16.07
CA PRO A 26 -14.90 -9.65 15.68
C PRO A 26 -15.07 -10.18 14.26
N ALA A 27 -14.08 -9.90 13.40
CA ALA A 27 -14.13 -10.34 12.01
C ALA A 27 -14.20 -11.88 11.98
N ALA A 28 -15.10 -12.44 11.17
CA ALA A 28 -15.19 -13.88 11.02
C ALA A 28 -13.87 -14.44 10.44
N ILE A 29 -13.38 -15.52 11.03
CA ILE A 29 -12.11 -16.16 10.64
C ILE A 29 -12.39 -17.25 9.59
N ALA A 30 -11.67 -17.19 8.47
CA ALA A 30 -11.72 -18.17 7.40
C ALA A 30 -10.70 -19.31 7.61
N GLY A 31 -9.57 -19.02 8.26
CA GLY A 31 -8.58 -20.02 8.61
C GLY A 31 -7.35 -19.39 9.27
N THR A 32 -6.39 -20.23 9.63
CA THR A 32 -5.12 -19.79 10.24
C THR A 32 -3.93 -20.41 9.52
N VAL A 33 -2.81 -19.67 9.50
CA VAL A 33 -1.51 -20.13 8.97
C VAL A 33 -0.46 -19.78 10.02
N ASN A 34 0.14 -20.76 10.70
CA ASN A 34 1.06 -20.53 11.83
C ASN A 34 0.51 -19.48 12.82
N ASP A 35 -0.72 -19.71 13.31
CA ASP A 35 -1.46 -18.83 14.22
C ASP A 35 -1.81 -17.44 13.66
N MET A 36 -1.51 -17.18 12.38
CA MET A 36 -1.93 -15.96 11.70
C MET A 36 -3.32 -16.14 11.12
N GLU A 37 -4.26 -15.34 11.59
CA GLU A 37 -5.63 -15.35 11.09
C GLU A 37 -5.73 -14.81 9.67
N ILE A 38 -6.53 -15.50 8.85
CA ILE A 38 -7.08 -15.03 7.59
C ILE A 38 -8.58 -14.88 7.81
N THR A 39 -9.08 -13.67 7.64
CA THR A 39 -10.50 -13.35 7.80
C THR A 39 -11.32 -13.74 6.57
N VAL A 40 -12.62 -13.93 6.75
CA VAL A 40 -13.58 -14.14 5.65
C VAL A 40 -13.53 -12.98 4.65
N ALA A 41 -13.38 -11.75 5.13
CA ALA A 41 -13.26 -10.57 4.28
C ALA A 41 -12.00 -10.60 3.39
N GLU A 42 -10.86 -11.06 3.92
CA GLU A 42 -9.64 -11.25 3.12
C GLU A 42 -9.82 -12.35 2.08
N ALA A 43 -10.48 -13.46 2.45
CA ALA A 43 -10.79 -14.56 1.54
C ALA A 43 -11.74 -14.13 0.41
N ASP A 44 -12.81 -13.40 0.74
CA ASP A 44 -13.74 -12.84 -0.23
C ASP A 44 -13.06 -11.85 -1.17
N LYS A 45 -12.15 -11.03 -0.67
CA LYS A 45 -11.36 -10.12 -1.51
C LYS A 45 -10.46 -10.87 -2.49
N ALA A 46 -9.82 -11.95 -2.04
CA ALA A 46 -9.03 -12.81 -2.91
C ALA A 46 -9.91 -13.47 -3.99
N LEU A 47 -11.07 -14.01 -3.60
CA LEU A 47 -12.01 -14.63 -4.53
C LEU A 47 -12.59 -13.65 -5.52
N ASN A 48 -12.86 -12.41 -5.12
CA ASN A 48 -13.34 -11.38 -6.02
C ASN A 48 -12.31 -11.10 -7.14
N ILE A 49 -11.02 -11.08 -6.81
CA ILE A 49 -9.94 -10.92 -7.80
C ILE A 49 -9.86 -12.13 -8.74
N LEU A 50 -9.90 -13.35 -8.18
CA LEU A 50 -9.71 -14.59 -8.95
C LEU A 50 -10.91 -14.95 -9.82
N THR A 51 -12.11 -14.67 -9.34
CA THR A 51 -13.36 -15.11 -9.95
C THR A 51 -14.18 -13.96 -10.54
N LYS A 52 -13.66 -12.73 -10.48
CA LYS A 52 -14.36 -11.50 -10.89
C LYS A 52 -15.74 -11.37 -10.19
N GLY A 53 -15.78 -11.74 -8.91
CA GLY A 53 -16.97 -11.63 -8.06
C GLY A 53 -17.97 -12.79 -8.17
N GLN A 54 -17.66 -13.86 -8.92
CA GLN A 54 -18.57 -15.00 -9.09
C GLN A 54 -18.69 -15.89 -7.84
N LYS A 55 -17.67 -15.91 -6.97
CA LYS A 55 -17.65 -16.75 -5.76
C LYS A 55 -17.32 -15.93 -4.53
N THR A 56 -17.89 -16.35 -3.41
CA THR A 56 -17.56 -15.88 -2.06
C THR A 56 -17.16 -17.07 -1.17
N TRP A 57 -16.52 -16.79 -0.05
CA TRP A 57 -16.08 -17.78 0.93
C TRP A 57 -17.20 -18.73 1.33
N ALA A 58 -18.41 -18.19 1.56
CA ALA A 58 -19.57 -18.97 1.93
C ALA A 58 -20.00 -20.00 0.86
N THR A 59 -19.77 -19.68 -0.42
CA THR A 59 -20.17 -20.53 -1.56
C THR A 59 -19.14 -21.62 -1.92
N LEU A 60 -17.95 -21.61 -1.30
CA LEU A 60 -16.91 -22.57 -1.61
C LEU A 60 -17.12 -23.91 -0.87
N PRO A 61 -16.90 -25.06 -1.53
CA PRO A 61 -16.76 -26.34 -0.84
C PRO A 61 -15.47 -26.35 0.02
N GLU A 62 -15.39 -27.23 1.01
CA GLU A 62 -14.27 -27.27 1.96
C GLU A 62 -12.90 -27.42 1.30
N ASP A 63 -12.76 -28.28 0.30
CA ASP A 63 -11.49 -28.47 -0.41
C ASP A 63 -11.02 -27.16 -1.08
N ALA A 64 -11.95 -26.43 -1.69
CA ALA A 64 -11.65 -25.14 -2.32
C ALA A 64 -11.34 -24.05 -1.29
N LYS A 65 -11.97 -24.09 -0.11
CA LYS A 65 -11.61 -23.21 1.01
C LYS A 65 -10.17 -23.47 1.46
N LYS A 66 -9.77 -24.73 1.62
CA LYS A 66 -8.40 -25.10 1.98
C LYS A 66 -7.39 -24.61 0.94
N GLN A 67 -7.65 -24.86 -0.34
CA GLN A 67 -6.80 -24.38 -1.44
C GLN A 67 -6.67 -22.85 -1.46
N LEU A 68 -7.76 -22.12 -1.21
CA LEU A 68 -7.72 -20.67 -1.13
C LEU A 68 -6.81 -20.19 0.02
N ILE A 69 -6.93 -20.80 1.20
CA ILE A 69 -6.08 -20.47 2.35
C ILE A 69 -4.61 -20.79 2.06
N GLU A 70 -4.31 -21.94 1.47
CA GLU A 70 -2.95 -22.32 1.05
C GLU A 70 -2.37 -21.34 0.04
N MET A 71 -3.16 -20.86 -0.92
CA MET A 71 -2.76 -19.84 -1.89
C MET A 71 -2.51 -18.46 -1.25
N MET A 72 -3.23 -18.12 -0.18
CA MET A 72 -3.06 -16.86 0.55
C MET A 72 -1.88 -16.90 1.54
N ALA A 73 -1.48 -18.10 1.98
CA ALA A 73 -0.46 -18.31 3.00
C ALA A 73 0.90 -17.67 2.68
N PRO A 74 1.48 -17.80 1.46
CA PRO A 74 2.79 -17.22 1.14
C PRO A 74 2.85 -15.71 1.36
N LYS A 75 1.79 -14.98 0.98
CA LYS A 75 1.72 -13.54 1.19
C LYS A 75 1.69 -13.18 2.67
N LYS A 76 0.92 -13.92 3.47
CA LYS A 76 0.83 -13.69 4.92
C LYS A 76 2.16 -13.98 5.62
N LEU A 77 2.79 -15.11 5.28
CA LEU A 77 4.11 -15.50 5.77
C LEU A 77 5.18 -14.46 5.41
N ALA A 78 5.20 -14.00 4.15
CA ALA A 78 6.13 -12.97 3.70
C ALA A 78 5.91 -11.63 4.44
N ALA A 79 4.66 -11.24 4.68
CA ALA A 79 4.35 -10.01 5.42
C ALA A 79 4.89 -10.06 6.85
N VAL A 80 4.70 -11.17 7.57
CA VAL A 80 5.22 -11.34 8.93
C VAL A 80 6.74 -11.45 8.95
N ALA A 81 7.33 -12.16 7.98
CA ALA A 81 8.79 -12.22 7.84
C ALA A 81 9.38 -10.82 7.60
N ALA A 82 8.76 -10.01 6.72
CA ALA A 82 9.18 -8.63 6.47
C ALA A 82 8.98 -7.73 7.69
N GLU A 83 7.90 -7.90 8.44
CA GLU A 83 7.65 -7.14 9.66
C GLU A 83 8.71 -7.40 10.73
N LYS A 84 9.14 -8.66 10.89
CA LYS A 84 10.18 -9.05 11.85
C LYS A 84 11.60 -8.77 11.36
N GLY A 85 11.84 -8.90 10.06
CA GLY A 85 13.19 -8.85 9.48
C GLY A 85 13.65 -7.46 9.04
N LEU A 86 12.75 -6.51 8.83
CA LEU A 86 13.10 -5.16 8.37
C LEU A 86 13.15 -4.15 9.53
N THR A 87 14.17 -3.31 9.51
CA THR A 87 14.26 -2.12 10.37
C THR A 87 13.23 -1.06 9.97
N ALA A 88 12.97 -0.08 10.85
CA ALA A 88 12.06 1.03 10.55
C ALA A 88 12.47 1.79 9.27
N LYS A 89 13.77 2.03 9.08
CA LYS A 89 14.31 2.71 7.91
C LYS A 89 14.10 1.91 6.62
N GLU A 90 14.30 0.60 6.67
CA GLU A 90 14.05 -0.29 5.53
C GLU A 90 12.57 -0.40 5.20
N LYS A 91 11.70 -0.45 6.21
CA LYS A 91 10.24 -0.41 6.03
C LYS A 91 9.80 0.88 5.36
N GLU A 92 10.31 2.02 5.81
CA GLU A 92 10.04 3.32 5.20
C GLU A 92 10.48 3.35 3.74
N ALA A 93 11.71 2.91 3.45
CA ALA A 93 12.23 2.84 2.08
C ALA A 93 11.41 1.89 1.20
N ALA A 94 11.00 0.74 1.71
CA ALA A 94 10.18 -0.24 0.98
C ALA A 94 8.79 0.33 0.67
N ILE A 95 8.13 0.99 1.64
CA ILE A 95 6.82 1.61 1.44
C ILE A 95 6.91 2.76 0.43
N ALA A 96 7.91 3.64 0.58
CA ALA A 96 8.14 4.75 -0.33
C ALA A 96 8.44 4.25 -1.75
N GLY A 97 9.30 3.24 -1.89
CA GLY A 97 9.64 2.61 -3.17
C GLY A 97 8.43 1.95 -3.84
N PHE A 98 7.65 1.18 -3.09
CA PHE A 98 6.41 0.57 -3.59
C PHE A 98 5.40 1.61 -4.05
N TRP A 99 5.19 2.67 -3.26
CA TRP A 99 4.32 3.77 -3.65
C TRP A 99 4.80 4.46 -4.92
N MET A 100 6.12 4.71 -5.03
CA MET A 100 6.72 5.32 -6.21
C MET A 100 6.50 4.45 -7.46
N GLN A 101 6.74 3.15 -7.36
CA GLN A 101 6.49 2.20 -8.45
C GLN A 101 5.02 2.21 -8.88
N LYS A 102 4.08 2.21 -7.91
CA LYS A 102 2.64 2.29 -8.18
C LYS A 102 2.25 3.60 -8.88
N LYS A 103 2.81 4.74 -8.46
CA LYS A 103 2.52 6.02 -9.11
C LYS A 103 3.12 6.07 -10.51
N MET A 104 4.37 5.62 -10.70
CA MET A 104 5.02 5.58 -12.01
C MET A 104 4.26 4.68 -13.01
N SER A 105 3.66 3.57 -12.58
CA SER A 105 2.87 2.72 -13.49
C SER A 105 1.62 3.40 -14.03
N SER A 106 1.08 4.39 -13.32
CA SER A 106 -0.07 5.20 -13.76
C SER A 106 0.30 6.42 -14.60
N VAL A 107 1.58 6.78 -14.66
CA VAL A 107 2.05 7.95 -15.42
C VAL A 107 2.29 7.57 -16.88
N GLY A 108 1.59 8.27 -17.78
CA GLY A 108 1.83 8.20 -19.22
C GLY A 108 3.08 8.98 -19.63
N VAL A 109 3.88 8.37 -20.49
CA VAL A 109 4.97 9.01 -21.23
C VAL A 109 4.86 8.57 -22.68
N SER A 110 4.85 9.52 -23.62
CA SER A 110 4.81 9.20 -25.05
C SER A 110 6.20 8.92 -25.61
N ASP A 111 6.24 8.29 -26.78
CA ASP A 111 7.49 8.05 -27.51
C ASP A 111 8.17 9.38 -27.91
N ASP A 112 7.39 10.40 -28.28
CA ASP A 112 7.91 11.74 -28.60
C ASP A 112 8.56 12.42 -27.39
N GLU A 113 7.99 12.25 -26.20
CA GLU A 113 8.60 12.74 -24.95
C GLU A 113 9.92 12.03 -24.68
N ALA A 114 9.97 10.71 -24.91
CA ALA A 114 11.18 9.92 -24.76
C ALA A 114 12.26 10.31 -25.78
N GLN A 115 11.89 10.52 -27.05
CA GLN A 115 12.79 10.98 -28.10
C GLN A 115 13.37 12.36 -27.77
N THR A 116 12.52 13.29 -27.36
CA THR A 116 12.94 14.63 -26.95
C THR A 116 13.95 14.60 -25.80
N ALA A 117 13.73 13.71 -24.82
CA ALA A 117 14.65 13.52 -23.70
C ALA A 117 15.98 12.89 -24.14
N TYR A 118 15.92 11.91 -25.05
CA TYR A 118 17.10 11.29 -25.66
C TYR A 118 17.95 12.31 -26.42
N ASP A 119 17.32 13.13 -27.27
CA ASP A 119 18.03 14.15 -28.06
C ASP A 119 18.72 15.16 -27.15
N LYS A 120 18.05 15.62 -26.08
CA LYS A 120 18.66 16.50 -25.07
C LYS A 120 19.86 15.86 -24.37
N MET A 121 19.76 14.57 -24.02
CA MET A 121 20.87 13.83 -23.42
C MET A 121 22.06 13.75 -24.39
N VAL A 122 21.80 13.47 -25.68
CA VAL A 122 22.83 13.42 -26.73
C VAL A 122 23.52 14.77 -26.90
N GLU A 123 22.75 15.85 -26.99
CA GLU A 123 23.28 17.21 -27.10
C GLU A 123 24.09 17.62 -25.86
N ALA A 124 23.61 17.29 -24.65
CA ALA A 124 24.35 17.54 -23.42
C ALA A 124 25.69 16.78 -23.38
N ALA A 125 25.71 15.52 -23.84
CA ALA A 125 26.93 14.73 -23.91
C ALA A 125 27.93 15.28 -24.94
N LYS A 126 27.45 15.76 -26.10
CA LYS A 126 28.28 16.47 -27.10
C LYS A 126 28.87 17.74 -26.52
N ALA A 127 28.05 18.57 -25.86
CA ALA A 127 28.49 19.81 -25.23
C ALA A 127 29.54 19.56 -24.13
N ALA A 128 29.37 18.49 -23.35
CA ALA A 128 30.32 18.06 -22.33
C ALA A 128 31.58 17.37 -22.90
N LYS A 129 31.69 17.20 -24.23
CA LYS A 129 32.76 16.43 -24.90
C LYS A 129 32.94 15.04 -24.29
N SER A 130 31.84 14.40 -23.90
CA SER A 130 31.87 13.08 -23.29
C SER A 130 32.39 12.04 -24.29
N LYS A 131 33.24 11.14 -23.81
CA LYS A 131 33.73 9.98 -24.58
C LYS A 131 32.87 8.73 -24.37
N GLN A 132 31.83 8.81 -23.53
CA GLN A 132 30.93 7.69 -23.32
C GLN A 132 30.11 7.41 -24.57
N GLN A 133 30.05 6.12 -24.94
CA GLN A 133 29.21 5.68 -26.03
C GLN A 133 27.74 5.80 -25.62
N ILE A 134 26.98 6.59 -26.38
CA ILE A 134 25.55 6.75 -26.15
C ILE A 134 24.84 5.62 -26.91
N PRO A 135 24.05 4.77 -26.22
CA PRO A 135 23.29 3.73 -26.88
C PRO A 135 22.25 4.34 -27.83
N PRO A 136 21.86 3.64 -28.92
CA PRO A 136 20.81 4.12 -29.81
C PRO A 136 19.47 4.25 -29.07
N PHE A 137 18.59 5.13 -29.58
CA PHE A 137 17.31 5.45 -28.94
C PHE A 137 16.50 4.20 -28.57
N GLU A 138 16.33 3.25 -29.47
CA GLU A 138 15.55 2.02 -29.20
C GLU A 138 16.07 1.21 -28.00
N ALA A 139 17.39 1.18 -27.78
CA ALA A 139 17.99 0.51 -26.63
C ALA A 139 17.82 1.31 -25.33
N ALA A 140 17.78 2.65 -25.43
CA ALA A 140 17.66 3.55 -24.28
C ALA A 140 16.20 3.86 -23.90
N LYS A 141 15.26 3.70 -24.84
CA LYS A 141 13.87 4.17 -24.79
C LYS A 141 13.19 3.81 -23.48
N ASN A 142 13.20 2.53 -23.11
CA ASN A 142 12.55 2.07 -21.88
C ASN A 142 13.15 2.71 -20.62
N SER A 143 14.47 2.85 -20.56
CA SER A 143 15.14 3.51 -19.44
C SER A 143 14.77 5.00 -19.35
N ILE A 144 14.74 5.68 -20.50
CA ILE A 144 14.37 7.10 -20.58
C ILE A 144 12.91 7.30 -20.18
N MET A 145 12.00 6.46 -20.65
CA MET A 145 10.60 6.50 -20.24
C MET A 145 10.45 6.32 -18.73
N MET A 146 11.20 5.39 -18.13
CA MET A 146 11.18 5.20 -16.68
C MET A 146 11.72 6.41 -15.91
N GLN A 147 12.81 7.03 -16.38
CA GLN A 147 13.34 8.27 -15.81
C GLN A 147 12.32 9.41 -15.90
N LEU A 148 11.69 9.61 -17.06
CA LEU A 148 10.66 10.64 -17.25
C LEU A 148 9.45 10.41 -16.32
N LYS A 149 9.02 9.16 -16.15
CA LYS A 149 7.96 8.83 -15.17
C LYS A 149 8.37 9.22 -13.76
N GLN A 150 9.59 8.86 -13.35
CA GLN A 150 10.13 9.20 -12.04
C GLN A 150 10.16 10.72 -11.84
N GLU A 151 10.71 11.47 -12.80
CA GLU A 151 10.79 12.93 -12.75
C GLU A 151 9.40 13.57 -12.65
N LYS A 152 8.43 13.13 -13.44
CA LYS A 152 7.04 13.63 -13.38
C LYS A 152 6.45 13.44 -11.97
N VAL A 153 6.64 12.26 -11.37
CA VAL A 153 6.14 11.97 -10.02
C VAL A 153 6.86 12.81 -8.95
N VAL A 154 8.19 12.89 -8.99
CA VAL A 154 8.96 13.71 -8.05
C VAL A 154 8.58 15.18 -8.17
N LYS A 155 8.44 15.70 -9.40
CA LYS A 155 8.02 17.09 -9.64
C LYS A 155 6.65 17.38 -9.04
N GLU A 156 5.70 16.43 -9.13
CA GLU A 156 4.38 16.56 -8.49
C GLU A 156 4.50 16.64 -6.96
N LEU A 157 5.32 15.80 -6.33
CA LEU A 157 5.56 15.82 -4.88
C LEU A 157 6.23 17.13 -4.44
N MET A 158 7.25 17.57 -5.17
CA MET A 158 8.06 18.74 -4.81
C MET A 158 7.29 20.06 -4.92
N LYS A 159 6.26 20.15 -5.78
CA LYS A 159 5.41 21.36 -5.89
C LYS A 159 4.83 21.82 -4.54
N ASN A 160 4.53 20.86 -3.66
CA ASN A 160 3.92 21.13 -2.36
C ASN A 160 4.90 20.96 -1.19
N ALA A 161 6.18 20.66 -1.47
CA ALA A 161 7.18 20.43 -0.45
C ALA A 161 7.59 21.76 0.21
N LYS A 162 7.45 21.84 1.54
CA LYS A 162 7.94 22.97 2.34
C LYS A 162 9.28 22.59 2.97
N ILE A 163 10.37 23.01 2.33
CA ILE A 163 11.72 22.74 2.81
C ILE A 163 12.15 23.90 3.70
N LYS A 164 12.54 23.59 4.94
CA LYS A 164 13.11 24.56 5.89
C LYS A 164 14.48 24.05 6.34
N LEU A 165 15.48 24.92 6.28
CA LEU A 165 16.75 24.67 6.94
C LEU A 165 16.59 24.91 8.45
N LYS A 166 17.33 24.13 9.24
CA LYS A 166 17.49 24.33 10.68
C LYS A 166 18.91 24.77 10.96
#